data_AF-A0AAQ1GHE9-F1
#
_entry.id   AF-A0AAQ1GHE9-F1
#
_cell.length_a   1.000
_cell.length_b   1.000
_cell.length_c   1.000
_cell.angle_alpha   90.00
_cell.angle_beta   90.00
_cell.angle_gamma   90.00
#
_symmetry.space_group_name_H-M   'P 1'
#
loop_
_entity.id
_entity.type
_entity.pdbx_description
1 polymer ?
#
loop_
_entity_poly.entity_id
_entity_poly.type
_entity_poly.pdbx_seq_one_letter_code
_entity_poly.pdbx_strand_id
1 'polypeptide(L)'
;MNRIDGRTISFAARAARQLALAGALLGGIAAAHAQDSSPIGVWQTIDDHTGQPKALVQISDDGSGGLSGKVIKGLGPNDQPDRRCTACTDSRKDQLILGMTIIDSMKKAGNEYDGGHILDPENGKIYSCKMHTEDGGQKLVVRGYLGIALLGRSQTWVRQQ
;
A
#
# COMPACT_ATOMS: atom_id res chain seq x y z
N MET A 1 -50.30 -8.77 -83.47
CA MET A 1 -50.46 -7.39 -83.95
C MET A 1 -50.03 -6.40 -82.86
N ASN A 2 -49.45 -5.27 -83.29
CA ASN A 2 -49.07 -4.02 -82.59
C ASN A 2 -47.87 -4.08 -81.61
N ARG A 3 -46.73 -3.39 -81.87
CA ARG A 3 -46.45 -1.91 -81.92
C ARG A 3 -46.85 -1.24 -80.58
N ILE A 4 -46.10 -0.35 -79.93
CA ILE A 4 -44.89 0.44 -80.21
C ILE A 4 -44.40 1.03 -78.86
N ASP A 5 -43.09 1.31 -78.81
CA ASP A 5 -42.30 2.31 -78.06
C ASP A 5 -42.82 3.02 -76.80
N GLY A 6 -41.88 3.17 -75.85
CA GLY A 6 -41.93 4.16 -74.78
C GLY A 6 -40.58 4.30 -74.07
N ARG A 7 -39.67 5.08 -74.67
CA ARG A 7 -38.34 5.41 -74.14
C ARG A 7 -38.50 6.47 -73.03
N THR A 8 -37.90 6.28 -71.85
CA THR A 8 -37.32 7.42 -71.11
C THR A 8 -36.16 6.97 -70.23
N ILE A 9 -35.03 7.59 -70.50
CA ILE A 9 -33.77 7.52 -69.79
C ILE A 9 -33.89 8.44 -68.57
N SER A 10 -33.54 7.99 -67.37
CA SER A 10 -32.68 8.84 -66.54
C SER A 10 -31.92 8.02 -65.49
N PHE A 11 -30.66 8.40 -65.39
CA PHE A 11 -29.60 7.84 -64.58
C PHE A 11 -29.78 8.20 -63.11
N ALA A 12 -29.55 7.26 -62.20
CA ALA A 12 -28.85 7.56 -60.95
C ALA A 12 -28.41 6.27 -60.24
N ALA A 13 -27.09 6.11 -60.17
CA ALA A 13 -26.31 5.49 -59.11
C ALA A 13 -26.74 4.12 -58.55
N ARG A 14 -26.03 3.09 -59.01
CA ARG A 14 -25.73 1.91 -58.21
C ARG A 14 -25.05 2.33 -56.91
N ALA A 15 -25.56 1.87 -55.77
CA ALA A 15 -24.72 1.54 -54.62
C ALA A 15 -25.40 0.44 -53.81
N ALA A 16 -24.99 -0.79 -54.08
CA ALA A 16 -25.37 -1.96 -53.33
C ALA A 16 -24.98 -1.80 -51.86
N ARG A 17 -25.96 -1.79 -50.95
CA ARG A 17 -25.71 -2.00 -49.53
C ARG A 17 -25.68 -3.50 -49.26
N GLN A 18 -24.52 -4.12 -49.43
CA GLN A 18 -24.27 -5.43 -48.83
C GLN A 18 -24.00 -5.21 -47.33
N LEU A 19 -24.92 -5.68 -46.48
CA LEU A 19 -24.68 -5.78 -45.04
C LEU A 19 -23.65 -6.89 -44.82
N ALA A 20 -22.43 -6.53 -44.42
CA ALA A 20 -21.50 -7.45 -43.79
C ALA A 20 -21.61 -7.27 -42.26
N LEU A 21 -22.21 -8.26 -41.59
CA LEU A 21 -22.15 -8.38 -40.13
C LEU A 21 -20.73 -8.84 -39.76
N ALA A 22 -19.87 -7.91 -39.34
CA ALA A 22 -18.61 -8.23 -38.68
C ALA A 22 -18.84 -8.20 -37.16
N GLY A 23 -19.00 -9.37 -36.55
CA GLY A 23 -19.04 -9.53 -35.10
C GLY A 23 -17.64 -9.30 -34.52
N ALA A 24 -17.39 -8.09 -34.00
CA ALA A 24 -16.17 -7.79 -33.27
C ALA A 24 -16.25 -8.38 -31.86
N LEU A 25 -15.52 -9.47 -31.62
CA LEU A 25 -15.19 -9.99 -30.29
C LEU A 25 -14.32 -8.96 -29.57
N LEU A 26 -14.94 -8.08 -28.80
CA LEU A 26 -14.25 -7.21 -27.84
C LEU A 26 -13.75 -8.06 -26.67
N GLY A 27 -12.56 -8.64 -26.83
CA GLY A 27 -11.81 -9.23 -25.73
C GLY A 27 -11.38 -8.12 -24.77
N GLY A 28 -12.04 -8.05 -23.61
CA GLY A 28 -11.66 -7.13 -22.53
C GLY A 28 -10.27 -7.49 -22.02
N ILE A 29 -9.30 -6.61 -22.26
CA ILE A 29 -7.99 -6.68 -21.61
C ILE A 29 -8.22 -6.33 -20.14
N ALA A 30 -8.26 -7.34 -19.28
CA ALA A 30 -8.16 -7.12 -17.84
C ALA A 30 -6.75 -6.57 -17.58
N ALA A 31 -6.64 -5.27 -17.33
CA ALA A 31 -5.40 -4.68 -16.87
C ALA A 31 -5.06 -5.32 -15.52
N ALA A 32 -4.01 -6.14 -15.48
CA ALA A 32 -3.45 -6.60 -14.23
C ALA A 32 -2.84 -5.37 -13.53
N HIS A 33 -3.61 -4.76 -12.62
CA HIS A 33 -3.07 -3.74 -11.73
C HIS A 33 -1.97 -4.39 -10.91
N ALA A 34 -0.72 -3.98 -11.13
CA ALA A 34 0.36 -4.30 -10.21
C ALA A 34 -0.04 -3.75 -8.85
N GLN A 35 -0.41 -4.63 -7.90
CA GLN A 35 -0.75 -4.22 -6.55
C GLN A 35 0.49 -3.58 -5.94
N ASP A 36 0.33 -2.36 -5.43
CA ASP A 36 1.41 -1.60 -4.83
C ASP A 36 1.83 -2.33 -3.54
N SER A 37 2.89 -3.13 -3.68
CA SER A 37 3.45 -3.92 -2.60
C SER A 37 4.30 -3.07 -1.65
N SER A 38 4.45 -1.77 -1.95
CA SER A 38 5.31 -0.87 -1.20
C SER A 38 4.71 -0.53 0.17
N PRO A 39 5.48 -0.70 1.26
CA PRO A 39 5.10 -0.22 2.58
C PRO A 39 5.36 1.29 2.74
N ILE A 40 5.91 1.98 1.74
CA ILE A 40 6.06 3.45 1.77
C ILE A 40 4.67 4.09 1.89
N GLY A 41 4.52 5.05 2.78
CA GLY A 41 3.27 5.75 3.05
C GLY A 41 3.04 6.03 4.53
N VAL A 42 1.84 6.52 4.84
CA VAL A 42 1.40 6.78 6.21
C VAL A 42 0.49 5.66 6.70
N TRP A 43 0.75 5.18 7.90
CA TRP A 43 0.07 4.03 8.49
C TRP A 43 -0.44 4.35 9.87
N GLN A 44 -1.72 4.04 10.12
CA GLN A 44 -2.28 4.01 11.45
C GLN A 44 -1.95 2.68 12.12
N THR A 45 -1.22 2.75 13.23
CA THR A 45 -0.88 1.60 14.06
C THR A 45 -2.04 1.26 14.99
N ILE A 46 -2.28 -0.03 15.19
CA ILE A 46 -3.35 -0.56 16.03
C ILE A 46 -2.72 -1.39 17.16
N ASP A 47 -3.17 -1.15 18.38
CA ASP A 47 -2.78 -1.95 19.53
C ASP A 47 -3.38 -3.36 19.42
N ASP A 48 -2.53 -4.40 19.47
CA ASP A 48 -2.94 -5.81 19.31
C ASP A 48 -3.71 -6.37 20.52
N HIS A 49 -3.67 -5.71 21.67
CA HIS A 49 -4.39 -6.15 22.89
C HIS A 49 -5.74 -5.46 23.01
N THR A 50 -5.81 -4.18 22.68
CA THR A 50 -6.99 -3.33 22.91
C THR A 50 -7.77 -3.00 21.63
N GLY A 51 -7.17 -3.19 20.45
CA GLY A 51 -7.75 -2.82 19.16
C GLY A 51 -7.83 -1.31 18.90
N GLN A 52 -7.25 -0.48 19.76
CA GLN A 52 -7.32 0.97 19.66
C GLN A 52 -6.20 1.54 18.76
N PRO A 53 -6.45 2.65 18.05
CA PRO A 53 -5.40 3.38 17.34
C PRO A 53 -4.33 3.90 18.30
N LYS A 54 -3.04 3.74 17.94
CA LYS A 54 -1.93 4.23 18.77
C LYS A 54 -1.25 5.47 18.19
N ALA A 55 -0.91 5.44 16.91
CA ALA A 55 -0.15 6.49 16.25
C ALA A 55 -0.26 6.41 14.72
N LEU A 56 0.10 7.50 14.05
CA LEU A 56 0.45 7.52 12.63
C LEU A 56 1.97 7.41 12.48
N VAL A 57 2.40 6.48 11.64
CA VAL A 57 3.80 6.24 11.30
C VAL A 57 3.99 6.45 9.80
N GLN A 58 4.92 7.32 9.43
CA GLN A 58 5.33 7.52 8.04
C GLN A 58 6.53 6.61 7.73
N ILE A 59 6.38 5.73 6.75
CA ILE A 59 7.46 4.91 6.20
C ILE A 59 7.97 5.56 4.92
N SER A 60 9.29 5.70 4.81
CA SER A 60 9.98 6.29 3.65
C SER A 60 11.32 5.62 3.40
N ASP A 61 11.91 5.88 2.23
CA ASP A 61 13.31 5.54 1.94
C ASP A 61 14.24 6.20 2.98
N ASP A 62 15.29 5.48 3.39
CA ASP A 62 16.27 5.93 4.38
C ASP A 62 17.54 6.55 3.77
N GLY A 63 17.62 6.64 2.43
CA GLY A 63 18.76 7.14 1.67
C GLY A 63 19.88 6.12 1.45
N SER A 64 19.80 4.94 2.08
CA SER A 64 20.77 3.84 1.97
C SER A 64 20.26 2.65 1.15
N GLY A 65 19.08 2.80 0.53
CA GLY A 65 18.37 1.73 -0.17
C GLY A 65 17.54 0.82 0.74
N GLY A 66 17.38 1.21 2.02
CA GLY A 66 16.43 0.63 2.96
C GLY A 66 15.25 1.57 3.24
N LEU A 67 14.36 1.14 4.13
CA LEU A 67 13.24 1.94 4.61
C LEU A 67 13.38 2.23 6.11
N SER A 68 12.89 3.41 6.49
CA SER A 68 12.73 3.84 7.88
C SER A 68 11.29 4.25 8.15
N GLY A 69 10.89 4.25 9.43
CA GLY A 69 9.55 4.62 9.87
C GLY A 69 9.58 5.59 11.04
N LYS A 70 8.87 6.70 10.90
CA LYS A 70 8.84 7.81 11.86
C LYS A 70 7.45 8.04 12.41
N VAL A 71 7.33 8.23 13.73
CA VAL A 71 6.06 8.62 14.36
C VAL A 71 5.76 10.08 14.00
N ILE A 72 4.64 10.33 13.32
CA ILE A 72 4.25 11.68 12.88
C ILE A 72 3.05 12.23 13.65
N LYS A 73 2.32 11.39 14.39
CA LYS A 73 1.17 11.78 15.22
C LYS A 73 0.85 10.68 16.22
N GLY A 74 0.53 10.99 17.47
CA GLY A 74 -0.10 10.02 18.37
C GLY A 74 -1.62 10.06 18.24
N LEU A 75 -2.26 8.92 18.52
CA LEU A 75 -3.72 8.75 18.46
C LEU A 75 -4.27 8.08 19.72
N GLY A 76 -3.39 7.55 20.57
CA GLY A 76 -3.78 6.92 21.82
C GLY A 76 -4.29 7.94 22.86
N PRO A 77 -4.98 7.47 23.90
CA PRO A 77 -5.57 8.32 24.94
C PRO A 77 -4.52 9.14 25.72
N ASN A 78 -3.27 8.70 25.73
CA ASN A 78 -2.15 9.36 26.41
C ASN A 78 -1.29 10.21 25.45
N ASP A 79 -1.77 10.48 24.23
CA ASP A 79 -1.03 11.32 23.29
C ASP A 79 -0.87 12.75 23.83
N GLN A 80 0.37 13.20 23.90
CA GLN A 80 0.76 14.54 24.32
C GLN A 80 1.95 14.98 23.46
N PRO A 81 2.01 16.23 22.97
CA PRO A 81 3.08 16.69 22.08
C PRO A 81 4.49 16.58 22.68
N ASP A 82 4.61 16.65 24.00
CA ASP A 82 5.86 16.60 24.76
C ASP A 82 6.19 15.20 25.31
N ARG A 83 5.42 14.17 24.93
CA ARG A 83 5.63 12.79 25.39
C ARG A 83 7.01 12.29 24.93
N ARG A 84 7.79 11.79 25.89
CA ARG A 84 9.17 11.31 25.69
C ARG A 84 9.29 9.80 25.86
N CYS A 85 10.23 9.18 25.16
CA CYS A 85 10.55 7.77 25.37
C CYS A 85 11.46 7.61 26.61
N THR A 86 10.86 7.60 27.79
CA THR A 86 11.60 7.44 29.05
C THR A 86 12.10 6.01 29.26
N ALA A 87 11.41 5.03 28.67
CA ALA A 87 11.75 3.60 28.70
C ALA A 87 12.90 3.23 27.75
N CYS A 88 13.16 4.03 26.72
CA CYS A 88 14.26 3.80 25.79
C CYS A 88 15.61 3.85 26.51
N THR A 89 16.56 3.03 26.07
CA THR A 89 17.91 2.94 26.65
C THR A 89 19.02 3.32 25.67
N ASP A 90 18.67 3.63 24.42
CA ASP A 90 19.60 4.05 23.38
C ASP A 90 19.61 5.60 23.23
N SER A 91 20.13 6.10 22.11
CA SER A 91 20.18 7.54 21.81
C SER A 91 18.81 8.23 21.79
N ARG A 92 17.71 7.46 21.75
CA ARG A 92 16.34 7.98 21.78
C ARG A 92 15.81 8.13 23.20
N LYS A 93 16.58 7.76 24.23
CA LYS A 93 16.22 7.99 25.63
C LYS A 93 15.91 9.46 25.89
N ASP A 94 14.75 9.68 26.52
CA ASP A 94 14.23 10.99 26.91
C ASP A 94 14.01 11.96 25.72
N GLN A 95 14.08 11.46 24.48
CA GLN A 95 13.70 12.21 23.27
C GLN A 95 12.19 12.18 23.05
N LEU A 96 11.67 13.18 22.34
CA LEU A 96 10.26 13.23 21.96
C LEU A 96 9.90 12.02 21.09
N ILE A 97 8.76 11.40 21.40
CA ILE A 97 8.23 10.30 20.58
C ILE A 97 7.70 10.86 19.26
N LEU A 98 7.10 12.06 19.27
CA LEU A 98 6.74 12.76 18.04
C LEU A 98 8.00 13.09 17.24
N GLY A 99 8.06 12.62 16.00
CA GLY A 99 9.23 12.76 15.12
C GLY A 99 10.29 11.67 15.31
N MET A 100 10.11 10.74 16.25
CA MET A 100 11.06 9.65 16.50
C MET A 100 11.03 8.62 15.38
N THR A 101 12.20 8.27 14.84
CA THR A 101 12.37 7.09 14.00
C THR A 101 12.30 5.84 14.87
N ILE A 102 11.29 5.02 14.64
CA ILE A 102 11.04 3.77 15.36
C ILE A 102 11.28 2.52 14.50
N ILE A 103 11.28 2.65 13.17
CA ILE A 103 11.66 1.56 12.26
C ILE A 103 12.93 1.96 11.52
N ASP A 104 13.87 1.03 11.39
CA ASP A 104 15.09 1.22 10.60
C ASP A 104 15.52 -0.06 9.87
N SER A 105 16.42 0.11 8.90
CA SER A 105 17.16 -0.96 8.24
C SER A 105 16.29 -1.99 7.50
N MET A 106 15.05 -1.64 7.16
CA MET A 106 14.13 -2.53 6.47
C MET A 106 14.53 -2.67 5.00
N LYS A 107 14.81 -3.89 4.53
CA LYS A 107 15.25 -4.14 3.16
C LYS A 107 14.26 -5.01 2.42
N LYS A 108 14.09 -4.75 1.13
CA LYS A 108 13.23 -5.57 0.27
C LYS A 108 13.79 -7.00 0.16
N ALA A 109 12.96 -7.99 0.41
CA ALA A 109 13.26 -9.41 0.36
C ALA A 109 12.12 -10.15 -0.36
N GLY A 110 12.24 -10.29 -1.69
CA GLY A 110 11.17 -10.85 -2.52
C GLY A 110 9.91 -9.97 -2.48
N ASN A 111 8.83 -10.52 -1.93
CA ASN A 111 7.52 -9.85 -1.80
C ASN A 111 7.30 -9.21 -0.42
N GLU A 112 8.27 -9.33 0.49
CA GLU A 112 8.23 -8.73 1.83
C GLU A 112 9.42 -7.79 2.05
N TYR A 113 9.48 -7.19 3.22
CA TYR A 113 10.62 -6.43 3.73
C TYR A 113 11.08 -7.06 5.03
N ASP A 114 12.38 -7.29 5.19
CA ASP A 114 12.96 -8.02 6.32
C ASP A 114 14.32 -7.42 6.72
N GLY A 115 14.89 -7.91 7.82
CA GLY A 115 16.23 -7.57 8.32
C GLY A 115 16.29 -6.26 9.11
N GLY A 116 15.16 -5.58 9.28
CA GLY A 116 15.09 -4.33 10.02
C GLY A 116 14.72 -4.49 11.49
N HIS A 117 14.56 -3.36 12.16
CA HIS A 117 14.22 -3.30 13.58
C HIS A 117 13.05 -2.37 13.81
N ILE A 118 12.31 -2.63 14.89
CA ILE A 118 11.27 -1.74 15.39
C ILE A 118 11.44 -1.50 16.89
N LEU A 119 11.50 -0.24 17.29
CA LEU A 119 11.45 0.22 18.68
C LEU A 119 9.98 0.35 19.11
N ASP A 120 9.64 -0.20 20.27
CA ASP A 120 8.41 0.12 20.99
C ASP A 120 8.69 1.19 22.06
N PRO A 121 8.26 2.45 21.86
CA PRO A 121 8.54 3.53 22.81
C PRO A 121 7.90 3.34 24.20
N GLU A 122 6.88 2.48 24.32
CA GLU A 122 6.18 2.25 25.59
C GLU A 122 7.00 1.40 26.56
N ASN A 123 7.84 0.51 26.04
CA ASN A 123 8.69 -0.36 26.86
C ASN A 123 10.19 -0.26 26.53
N GLY A 124 10.57 0.58 25.57
CA GLY A 124 11.95 0.83 25.17
C GLY A 124 12.64 -0.33 24.46
N LYS A 125 11.94 -1.42 24.16
CA LYS A 125 12.53 -2.61 23.55
C LYS A 125 12.61 -2.46 22.04
N ILE A 126 13.71 -2.95 21.49
CA ILE A 126 13.94 -3.06 20.06
C ILE A 126 13.72 -4.52 19.65
N TYR A 127 12.89 -4.74 18.64
CA TYR A 127 12.56 -6.04 18.10
C TYR A 127 13.10 -6.14 16.67
N SER A 128 13.54 -7.33 16.26
CA SER A 128 13.70 -7.62 14.83
C SER A 128 12.33 -7.55 14.17
N CYS A 129 12.29 -7.00 12.96
CA CYS A 129 11.06 -6.64 12.29
C CYS A 129 11.07 -7.12 10.84
N LYS A 130 9.93 -7.68 10.42
CA LYS A 130 9.59 -7.85 9.01
C LYS A 130 8.19 -7.37 8.71
N MET A 131 7.93 -6.97 7.47
CA MET A 131 6.63 -6.46 7.08
C MET A 131 6.28 -6.81 5.64
N HIS A 132 4.99 -6.96 5.38
CA HIS A 132 4.44 -7.13 4.05
C HIS A 132 3.08 -6.47 3.94
N THR A 133 2.73 -6.05 2.73
CA THR A 133 1.44 -5.43 2.45
C THR A 133 0.39 -6.50 2.10
N GLU A 134 -0.85 -6.24 2.49
CA GLU A 134 -2.03 -7.07 2.20
C GLU A 134 -3.19 -6.18 1.72
N ASP A 135 -4.29 -6.81 1.30
CA ASP A 135 -5.51 -6.13 0.86
C ASP A 135 -5.26 -5.05 -0.20
N GLY A 136 -4.49 -5.40 -1.23
CA GLY A 136 -4.14 -4.48 -2.31
C GLY A 136 -3.33 -3.26 -1.85
N GLY A 137 -2.56 -3.42 -0.77
CA GLY A 137 -1.75 -2.36 -0.19
C GLY A 137 -2.44 -1.60 0.93
N GLN A 138 -3.71 -1.87 1.25
CA GLN A 138 -4.45 -1.12 2.28
C GLN A 138 -4.09 -1.52 3.72
N LYS A 139 -3.48 -2.69 3.90
CA LYS A 139 -2.99 -3.18 5.18
C LYS A 139 -1.49 -3.41 5.12
N LEU A 140 -0.81 -3.14 6.23
CA LEU A 140 0.57 -3.51 6.46
C LEU A 140 0.62 -4.45 7.65
N VAL A 141 1.06 -5.68 7.43
CA VAL A 141 1.34 -6.62 8.51
C VAL A 141 2.77 -6.39 8.95
N VAL A 142 2.96 -6.03 10.22
CA VAL A 142 4.27 -5.78 10.83
C VAL A 142 4.50 -6.81 11.91
N ARG A 143 5.54 -7.63 11.77
CA ARG A 143 5.89 -8.68 12.73
C ARG A 143 7.16 -8.33 13.48
N GLY A 144 7.03 -8.12 14.79
CA GLY A 144 8.15 -7.95 15.71
C GLY A 144 8.48 -9.24 16.47
N TYR A 145 9.76 -9.56 16.63
CA TYR A 145 10.21 -10.77 17.33
C TYR A 145 11.57 -10.58 18.01
N LEU A 146 11.88 -11.47 18.98
CA LEU A 146 13.18 -11.57 19.63
C LEU A 146 13.83 -12.90 19.23
N GLY A 147 14.98 -12.84 18.55
CA GLY A 147 15.70 -14.04 18.09
C GLY A 147 15.03 -14.69 16.87
N ILE A 148 14.16 -15.68 17.08
CA ILE A 148 13.47 -16.38 15.98
C ILE A 148 12.08 -15.79 15.71
N ALA A 149 11.74 -15.62 14.43
CA ALA A 149 10.47 -15.01 14.01
C ALA A 149 9.22 -15.77 14.49
N LEU A 150 9.33 -17.07 14.79
CA LEU A 150 8.23 -17.87 15.33
C LEU A 150 7.78 -17.41 16.73
N LEU A 151 8.69 -16.83 17.52
CA LEU A 151 8.41 -16.34 18.88
C LEU A 151 8.19 -14.81 18.89
N GLY A 152 7.32 -14.35 18.01
CA GLY A 152 6.98 -12.94 17.82
C GLY A 152 5.48 -12.67 17.76
N ARG A 153 5.13 -11.39 17.61
CA ARG A 153 3.75 -10.93 17.43
C ARG A 153 3.64 -10.13 16.15
N SER A 154 2.47 -10.22 15.52
CA SER A 154 2.15 -9.42 14.35
C SER A 154 1.10 -8.38 14.72
N GLN A 155 1.26 -7.17 14.19
CA GLN A 155 0.27 -6.11 14.19
C GLN A 155 -0.17 -5.83 12.76
N THR A 156 -1.42 -5.46 12.57
CA THR A 156 -1.94 -5.00 11.28
C THR A 156 -2.17 -3.51 11.35
N TRP A 157 -1.47 -2.76 10.51
CA TRP A 157 -1.60 -1.31 10.38
C TRP A 157 -2.47 -0.98 9.18
N VAL A 158 -3.15 0.16 9.25
CA VAL A 158 -4.13 0.61 8.24
C VAL A 158 -3.58 1.80 7.48
N ARG A 159 -3.53 1.73 6.14
CA ARG A 159 -3.03 2.83 5.32
C ARG A 159 -3.90 4.08 5.50
N GLN A 160 -3.26 5.23 5.66
CA GLN A 160 -3.89 6.54 5.62
C GLN A 160 -3.59 7.18 4.27
N GLN A 161 -4.64 7.64 3.58
CA GLN A 161 -4.57 8.31 2.28
C GLN A 161 -4.28 9.80 2.43
#